data_AF-A0AAF0ZYJ9-F1
#
_entry.id   AF-A0AAF0ZYJ9-F1
#
_cell.length_a   1.000
_cell.length_b   1.000
_cell.length_c   1.000
_cell.angle_alpha   90.00
_cell.angle_beta   90.00
_cell.angle_gamma   90.00
#
_symmetry.space_group_name_H-M   'P 1'
#
loop_
_entity.id
_entity.type
_entity.pdbx_description
1 polymer ?
#
loop_
_entity_poly.entity_id
_entity_poly.type
_entity_poly.pdbx_seq_one_letter_code
_entity_poly.pdbx_strand_id
1 'polypeptide(L)' 'MEIMHAKYIIEHTNLRVTCVVLNSQCVKIFNTCCNRVWLCPDEHGFVKYLPKVG' A
#
# COMPACT_ATOMS: atom_id res chain seq x y z
N MET A 1 -6.86 9.69 2.78
CA MET A 1 -7.27 9.03 1.51
C MET A 1 -7.69 7.61 1.84
N GLU A 2 -8.86 7.16 1.34
CA GLU A 2 -9.37 5.80 1.57
C GLU A 2 -8.43 4.75 0.92
N ILE A 3 -8.24 3.61 1.57
CA ILE A 3 -7.17 2.65 1.24
C ILE A 3 -7.34 2.01 -0.15
N MET A 4 -8.57 1.71 -0.56
CA MET A 4 -8.86 1.12 -1.87
C MET A 4 -8.75 2.14 -3.00
N HIS A 5 -9.14 3.39 -2.76
CA HIS A 5 -8.89 4.49 -3.67
C HIS A 5 -7.38 4.73 -3.87
N ALA A 6 -6.58 4.67 -2.78
CA ALA A 6 -5.13 4.76 -2.87
C ALA A 6 -4.54 3.62 -3.73
N LYS A 7 -4.99 2.38 -3.49
CA LYS A 7 -4.61 1.20 -4.28
C LYS A 7 -4.91 1.40 -5.76
N TYR A 8 -6.12 1.84 -6.08
CA TYR A 8 -6.55 2.11 -7.46
C TYR A 8 -5.61 3.11 -8.14
N ILE A 9 -5.38 4.28 -7.51
CA ILE A 9 -4.52 5.34 -8.08
C ILE A 9 -3.11 4.81 -8.35
N ILE A 10 -2.49 4.12 -7.40
CA ILE A 10 -1.10 3.66 -7.52
C ILE A 10 -0.97 2.63 -8.65
N GLU A 11 -1.84 1.64 -8.69
CA GLU A 11 -1.79 0.58 -9.71
C GLU A 11 -2.14 1.10 -11.10
N HIS A 12 -3.01 2.11 -11.20
CA HIS A 12 -3.32 2.76 -12.49
C HIS A 12 -2.22 3.72 -12.96
N THR A 13 -1.55 4.40 -12.03
CA THR A 13 -0.47 5.36 -12.38
C THR A 13 0.84 4.65 -12.67
N ASN A 14 1.10 3.52 -11.99
CA ASN A 14 2.30 2.72 -12.19
C ASN A 14 1.92 1.25 -12.40
N LEU A 15 1.80 0.86 -13.68
CA LEU A 15 1.42 -0.49 -14.10
C LEU A 15 2.44 -1.58 -13.72
N ARG A 16 3.62 -1.21 -13.19
CA ARG A 16 4.68 -2.16 -12.80
C ARG A 16 4.62 -2.57 -11.34
N VAL A 17 3.70 -2.01 -10.56
CA VAL A 17 3.57 -2.31 -9.12
C VAL A 17 2.23 -2.93 -8.79
N THR A 18 2.23 -3.81 -7.81
CA THR A 18 1.04 -4.34 -7.14
C THR A 18 1.01 -3.81 -5.70
N CYS A 19 -0.12 -3.21 -5.32
CA CYS A 19 -0.37 -2.78 -3.96
C CYS A 19 -0.88 -3.93 -3.12
N VAL A 20 -0.26 -4.14 -1.96
CA VAL A 20 -0.71 -5.10 -0.95
C VAL A 20 -1.24 -4.32 0.25
N VAL A 21 -2.53 -4.48 0.51
CA VAL A 21 -3.21 -3.86 1.66
C VAL A 21 -2.96 -4.71 2.90
N LEU A 22 -2.39 -4.10 3.93
CA LEU A 22 -2.15 -4.70 5.23
C LEU A 22 -3.35 -4.50 6.16
N ASN A 23 -3.32 -5.15 7.32
CA ASN A 23 -4.18 -4.82 8.45
C ASN A 23 -3.67 -3.56 9.19
N SER A 24 -4.43 -3.07 10.17
CA SER A 24 -4.11 -1.84 10.93
C SER A 24 -2.82 -1.92 11.75
N GLN A 25 -2.32 -3.14 12.04
CA GLN A 25 -1.04 -3.37 12.68
C GLN A 25 0.14 -3.20 11.72
N CYS A 26 -0.10 -3.26 10.41
CA CYS A 26 0.87 -3.00 9.34
C CYS A 26 2.15 -3.83 9.42
N VAL A 27 2.01 -5.06 9.91
CA VAL A 27 3.09 -6.05 9.94
C VAL A 27 3.36 -6.52 8.52
N LYS A 28 4.63 -6.47 8.10
CA LYS A 28 5.09 -6.87 6.77
C LYS A 28 6.42 -7.60 6.87
N ILE A 29 6.77 -8.29 5.79
CA ILE A 29 8.09 -8.91 5.63
C ILE A 29 9.10 -7.82 5.26
N PHE A 30 10.30 -7.88 5.85
CA PHE A 30 11.41 -6.98 5.52
C PHE A 30 12.23 -7.57 4.36
N ASN A 31 11.69 -7.48 3.16
CA ASN A 31 12.41 -7.73 1.91
C ASN A 31 12.15 -6.59 0.92
N THR A 32 12.99 -6.48 -0.12
CA THR A 32 12.86 -5.43 -1.14
C THR A 32 12.27 -6.01 -2.42
N CYS A 33 11.12 -5.49 -2.85
CA CYS A 33 10.45 -5.84 -4.10
C CYS A 33 10.08 -4.57 -4.88
N CYS A 34 10.70 -4.37 -6.05
CA CYS A 34 10.47 -3.19 -6.88
C CYS A 34 9.07 -3.12 -7.50
N ASN A 35 8.35 -4.23 -7.53
CA ASN A 35 7.00 -4.37 -8.10
C ASN A 35 5.91 -4.40 -7.01
N ARG A 36 6.22 -3.99 -5.78
CA ARG A 36 5.28 -4.04 -4.66
C ARG A 36 5.21 -2.70 -3.94
N VAL A 37 4.01 -2.34 -3.49
CA VAL A 37 3.79 -1.22 -2.58
C VAL A 37 2.96 -1.71 -1.41
N TRP A 38 3.45 -1.51 -0.19
CA TRP A 38 2.68 -1.81 1.02
C TRP A 38 1.74 -0.66 1.35
N LEU A 39 0.46 -0.95 1.52
CA LEU A 39 -0.55 0.00 1.97
C LEU A 39 -0.97 -0.35 3.40
N CYS A 40 -0.67 0.55 4.32
CA CYS A 40 -0.99 0.43 5.73
C CYS A 40 -2.23 1.29 6.05
N PRO A 41 -3.38 0.68 6.37
CA PRO A 41 -4.54 1.43 6.81
C PRO A 41 -4.43 1.80 8.30
N ASP A 42 -5.10 2.88 8.69
CA ASP A 42 -5.45 3.14 10.08
C ASP A 42 -6.72 2.37 10.49
N GLU A 43 -7.20 2.59 11.71
CA GLU A 43 -8.40 1.92 12.24
C GLU A 43 -9.69 2.27 11.49
N HIS A 44 -9.67 3.34 10.69
CA HIS A 44 -10.80 3.83 9.92
C HIS A 44 -10.69 3.46 8.42
N GLY A 45 -9.67 2.70 8.02
CA GLY A 45 -9.48 2.30 6.62
C GLY A 45 -8.88 3.38 5.72
N PHE A 46 -8.22 4.39 6.30
CA PHE A 46 -7.49 5.40 5.55
C PHE A 46 -5.99 5.12 5.56
N VAL A 47 -5.29 5.60 4.53
CA VAL A 47 -3.82 5.49 4.44
C VAL A 47 -3.16 6.15 5.65
N LYS A 48 -2.50 5.34 6.49
CA LYS A 48 -1.79 5.80 7.69
C LYS A 48 -0.38 6.31 7.40
N TYR A 49 0.33 5.67 6.48
CA TYR A 49 1.70 6.03 6.11
C TYR A 49 1.83 6.26 4.60
N LEU A 50 2.77 7.13 4.22
CA LEU A 50 3.09 7.37 2.81
C LEU A 50 3.48 6.06 2.11
N PRO A 51 2.77 5.66 1.04
CA PRO A 51 3.09 4.46 0.27
C PRO A 51 4.47 4.58 -0.38
N LYS A 52 5.26 3.51 -0.31
CA LYS A 52 6.57 3.40 -0.95
C LYS A 52 6.72 2.04 -1.61
N VAL A 53 7.45 2.00 -2.72
CA VAL A 53 7.86 0.76 -3.36
C VAL A 53 8.79 -0.01 -2.41
N GLY A 54 8.54 -1.31 -2.24
CA GLY A 54 9.29 -2.15 -1.32
C GLY A 54 8.67 -3.51 -1.07
#